data_AF-A0AAN1Q3L1-F1
#
_entry.id   AF-A0AAN1Q3L1-F1
#
_cell.length_a   1.000
_cell.length_b   1.000
_cell.length_c   1.000
_cell.angle_alpha   90.00
_cell.angle_beta   90.00
_cell.angle_gamma   90.00
#
_symmetry.space_group_name_H-M   'P 1'
#
loop_
_entity.id
_entity.type
_entity.pdbx_description
1 polymer ?
#
loop_
_entity_poly.entity_id
_entity_poly.type
_entity_poly.pdbx_seq_one_letter_code
_entity_poly.pdbx_strand_id
1 'polypeptide(L)'
;MSTKLIKDKTVSTRVTADISERAKNNLAKQGLTISEYIRLSLVKAANNEVRLVSFLDSTEALAAKREAETGQVKTIGTLSDFDDWIDKLDEN
;
A
#
# COMPACT_ATOMS: atom_id res chain seq x y z
N MET A 1 21.47 32.29 -16.53
CA MET A 1 21.53 31.05 -15.70
C MET A 1 20.81 31.34 -14.40
N SER A 2 19.55 30.93 -14.26
CA SER A 2 18.80 31.11 -13.01
C SER A 2 19.35 30.15 -11.96
N THR A 3 20.00 30.67 -10.93
CA THR A 3 20.38 29.92 -9.74
C THR A 3 19.11 29.56 -8.98
N LYS A 4 18.55 28.37 -9.27
CA LYS A 4 17.48 27.79 -8.45
C LYS A 4 18.02 27.67 -7.03
N LEU A 5 17.54 28.51 -6.11
CA LEU A 5 17.78 28.30 -4.69
C LEU A 5 17.26 26.90 -4.32
N ILE A 6 18.17 26.03 -3.90
CA ILE A 6 17.80 24.75 -3.29
C ILE A 6 17.17 25.09 -1.95
N LYS A 7 15.85 24.92 -1.84
CA LYS A 7 15.10 25.16 -0.61
C LYS A 7 14.79 23.81 0.02
N ASP A 8 15.14 23.68 1.29
CA ASP A 8 14.71 22.53 2.10
C ASP A 8 13.19 22.56 2.28
N LYS A 9 12.59 21.37 2.34
CA LYS A 9 11.15 21.20 2.59
C LYS A 9 10.93 20.12 3.64
N THR A 10 10.11 20.42 4.63
CA THR A 10 9.63 19.45 5.62
C THR A 10 8.50 18.62 5.03
N VAL A 11 8.57 17.31 5.19
CA VAL A 11 7.50 16.36 4.85
C VAL A 11 6.99 15.74 6.15
N SER A 12 5.68 15.76 6.35
CA SER A 12 5.02 15.11 7.48
C SER A 12 3.92 14.18 6.97
N THR A 13 3.76 13.05 7.64
CA THR A 13 2.71 12.08 7.38
C THR A 13 2.18 11.52 8.69
N ARG A 14 0.93 11.05 8.69
CA ARG A 14 0.29 10.47 9.86
C ARG A 14 0.51 8.97 9.87
N VAL A 15 0.92 8.43 11.01
CA VAL A 15 1.00 6.99 11.29
C VAL A 15 0.46 6.72 12.69
N THR A 16 0.08 5.48 12.97
CA THR A 16 -0.30 5.08 14.33
C THR A 16 0.93 5.06 15.24
N ALA A 17 0.72 5.23 16.55
CA ALA A 17 1.80 5.19 17.53
C ALA A 17 2.55 3.85 17.49
N ASP A 18 1.82 2.73 17.39
CA ASP A 18 2.41 1.39 17.26
C ASP A 18 3.35 1.26 16.05
N ILE A 19 2.93 1.72 14.87
CA ILE A 19 3.78 1.66 13.67
C ILE A 19 5.02 2.53 13.85
N SER A 20 4.87 3.72 14.42
CA SER A 20 6.00 4.63 14.69
C SER A 20 7.06 3.98 15.60
N GLU A 21 6.63 3.37 16.70
CA GLU A 21 7.54 2.72 17.65
C GLU A 21 8.20 1.47 17.06
N ARG A 22 7.43 0.61 16.38
CA ARG A 22 7.99 -0.57 15.70
C ARG A 22 9.00 -0.19 14.61
N ALA A 23 8.69 0.84 13.81
CA ALA A 23 9.60 1.34 12.79
C ALA A 23 10.89 1.90 13.40
N LYS A 24 10.79 2.73 14.45
CA LYS A 24 11.94 3.27 15.20
C LYS A 24 12.86 2.15 15.70
N ASN A 25 12.29 1.14 16.35
CA ASN A 25 13.06 0.03 16.92
C ASN A 25 13.73 -0.84 15.84
N ASN A 26 13.05 -1.08 14.72
CA ASN A 26 13.62 -1.88 13.63
C ASN A 26 14.71 -1.15 12.85
N LEU A 27 14.55 0.16 12.61
CA LEU A 27 15.57 0.98 11.95
C LEU A 27 16.80 1.18 12.83
N ALA A 28 16.62 1.33 14.14
CA ALA A 28 17.72 1.44 15.10
C ALA A 28 18.67 0.23 15.08
N LYS A 29 18.15 -0.99 14.80
CA LYS A 29 18.98 -2.19 14.61
C LYS A 29 19.97 -2.06 13.45
N GLN A 30 19.68 -1.19 12.49
CA GLN A 30 20.51 -0.89 11.32
C GLN A 30 21.23 0.45 11.46
N GLY A 31 21.18 1.09 12.63
CA GLY A 31 21.78 2.41 12.86
C GLY A 31 21.06 3.56 12.15
N LEU A 32 19.79 3.39 11.75
CA LEU A 32 19.01 4.39 11.05
C LEU A 32 17.91 4.97 11.93
N THR A 33 17.64 6.26 11.75
CA THR A 33 16.45 6.95 12.27
C THR A 33 15.32 6.98 11.24
N ILE A 34 14.10 7.28 11.70
CA ILE A 34 12.93 7.42 10.81
C ILE A 34 13.15 8.53 9.77
N SER A 35 13.72 9.67 10.18
CA SER A 35 13.95 10.81 9.28
C SER A 35 14.97 10.49 8.19
N GLU A 36 16.03 9.75 8.51
CA GLU A 36 17.03 9.27 7.54
C GLU A 36 16.40 8.27 6.56
N TYR A 37 15.62 7.33 7.07
CA TYR A 37 14.93 6.35 6.24
C TYR A 37 13.97 7.02 5.24
N ILE A 38 13.18 8.01 5.67
CA ILE A 38 12.29 8.77 4.79
C ILE A 38 13.10 9.57 3.76
N ARG A 39 14.19 10.24 4.17
CA ARG A 39 15.06 10.99 3.25
C ARG A 39 15.64 10.08 2.17
N LEU A 40 16.18 8.93 2.54
CA LEU A 40 16.70 7.93 1.59
C LEU A 40 15.62 7.39 0.67
N SER A 41 14.42 7.13 1.20
CA SER A 41 13.27 6.65 0.41
C SER A 41 12.84 7.67 -0.63
N LEU A 42 12.83 8.96 -0.29
CA LEU A 42 12.52 10.04 -1.24
C LEU A 42 13.60 10.18 -2.32
N VAL A 43 14.88 10.02 -1.97
CA VAL A 43 15.97 10.02 -2.96
C VAL A 43 15.82 8.85 -3.93
N LYS A 44 15.54 7.64 -3.44
CA LYS A 44 15.27 6.47 -4.29
C LYS A 44 14.07 6.71 -5.20
N ALA A 45 12.99 7.29 -4.67
CA ALA A 45 11.80 7.60 -5.46
C ALA A 45 12.11 8.62 -6.57
N ALA A 46 12.86 9.68 -6.25
CA ALA A 46 13.27 10.70 -7.21
C ALA A 46 14.17 10.13 -8.33
N ASN A 47 14.95 9.09 -8.02
CA ASN A 47 15.81 8.38 -8.97
C ASN A 47 15.09 7.23 -9.70
N ASN A 48 13.78 7.04 -9.51
CA ASN A 48 13.00 5.94 -10.07
C ASN A 48 13.51 4.53 -9.66
N GLU A 49 14.13 4.43 -8.48
CA GLU A 49 14.65 3.19 -7.89
C GLU A 49 13.64 2.49 -6.96
N VAL A 50 12.47 3.11 -6.75
CA VAL A 50 11.40 2.51 -5.96
C VAL A 50 10.63 1.53 -6.85
N ARG A 51 10.67 0.25 -6.49
CA ARG A 51 9.74 -0.73 -7.04
C ARG A 51 8.35 -0.38 -6.54
N LEU A 52 7.43 -0.06 -7.43
CA LEU A 52 6.02 -0.08 -7.09
C LEU A 52 5.69 -1.50 -6.64
N VAL A 53 5.31 -1.67 -5.37
CA VAL A 53 4.57 -2.87 -4.98
C VAL A 53 3.16 -2.63 -5.52
N SER A 54 2.92 -3.04 -6.75
CA SER A 54 1.58 -3.09 -7.30
C SER A 54 0.80 -4.11 -6.49
N PHE A 55 -0.29 -3.70 -5.85
CA PHE A 55 -1.17 -4.65 -5.14
C PHE A 55 -1.72 -5.74 -6.09
N LEU A 56 -1.75 -5.44 -7.39
CA LEU A 56 -2.14 -6.37 -8.46
C LEU A 56 -1.07 -7.43 -8.78
N ASP A 57 0.18 -7.22 -8.33
CA ASP A 57 1.30 -8.16 -8.52
C ASP A 57 1.56 -9.00 -7.25
N SER A 58 0.69 -8.88 -6.24
CA SER A 58 0.75 -9.80 -5.10
C SER A 58 0.51 -11.24 -5.58
N THR A 59 1.10 -12.22 -4.88
CA THR A 59 0.91 -13.65 -5.23
C THR A 59 -0.57 -14.04 -5.24
N GLU A 60 -1.35 -13.44 -4.36
CA GLU A 60 -2.80 -13.60 -4.28
C GLU A 60 -3.51 -13.00 -5.51
N ALA A 61 -3.18 -11.76 -5.89
CA ALA A 61 -3.77 -11.12 -7.06
C ALA A 61 -3.42 -11.86 -8.37
N LEU A 62 -2.20 -12.37 -8.50
CA LEU A 62 -1.77 -13.17 -9.64
C LEU A 62 -2.50 -14.53 -9.69
N ALA A 63 -2.73 -15.16 -8.54
CA ALA A 63 -3.51 -16.40 -8.45
C ALA A 63 -4.97 -16.17 -8.85
N ALA A 64 -5.61 -15.14 -8.30
CA ALA A 64 -6.99 -14.76 -8.65
C ALA A 64 -7.15 -14.44 -10.14
N LYS A 65 -6.20 -13.70 -10.73
CA LYS A 65 -6.17 -13.45 -12.18
C LYS A 65 -6.12 -14.75 -12.98
N ARG A 66 -5.25 -15.68 -12.59
CA ARG A 66 -5.12 -16.98 -13.24
C ARG A 66 -6.40 -17.81 -13.12
N GLU A 67 -7.06 -17.80 -11.97
CA GLU A 67 -8.35 -18.49 -11.76
C GLU A 67 -9.44 -17.93 -12.68
N ALA A 68 -9.51 -16.60 -12.82
CA ALA A 68 -10.41 -15.93 -13.76
C ALA A 68 -10.12 -16.28 -15.22
N GLU A 69 -8.85 -16.23 -15.64
CA GLU A 69 -8.44 -16.53 -17.02
C GLU A 69 -8.61 -18.01 -17.40
N THR A 70 -8.48 -18.92 -16.44
CA THR A 70 -8.63 -20.38 -16.65
C THR A 70 -10.04 -20.88 -16.40
N GLY A 71 -11.00 -19.99 -16.08
CA GLY A 71 -12.39 -20.36 -15.82
C GLY A 71 -12.59 -21.15 -14.51
N GLN A 72 -11.61 -21.13 -13.60
CA GLN A 72 -11.71 -21.73 -12.26
C GLN A 72 -12.45 -20.83 -11.27
N VAL A 73 -13.39 -20.03 -11.77
CA VAL A 73 -14.23 -19.14 -10.97
C VAL A 73 -15.37 -19.93 -10.34
N LYS A 74 -15.75 -19.55 -9.12
CA LYS A 74 -16.93 -20.10 -8.45
C LYS A 74 -18.05 -19.08 -8.49
N THR A 75 -19.21 -19.50 -8.96
CA THR A 75 -20.43 -18.71 -8.80
C THR A 75 -20.88 -18.82 -7.34
N ILE A 76 -20.75 -17.73 -6.60
CA ILE A 76 -21.15 -17.66 -5.18
C ILE A 76 -22.63 -17.29 -4.99
N GLY A 77 -23.35 -17.03 -6.09
CA GLY A 77 -24.76 -16.66 -6.12
C GLY A 77 -25.12 -15.96 -7.42
N THR A 78 -26.37 -15.54 -7.51
CA THR A 78 -26.96 -14.72 -8.57
C THR A 78 -27.19 -13.29 -8.05
N LEU A 79 -27.57 -12.37 -8.94
CA LEU A 79 -27.99 -11.04 -8.52
C LEU A 79 -29.23 -11.10 -7.61
N SER A 80 -30.13 -12.06 -7.84
CA SER A 80 -31.29 -12.27 -6.96
C SER A 80 -30.88 -12.67 -5.54
N ASP A 81 -29.86 -13.53 -5.40
CA ASP A 81 -29.36 -13.93 -4.08
C ASP A 81 -28.71 -12.76 -3.34
N PHE A 82 -28.18 -11.77 -4.07
CA PHE A 82 -27.64 -10.54 -3.51
C PHE A 82 -28.75 -9.59 -3.05
N ASP A 83 -29.79 -9.42 -3.87
CA ASP A 83 -30.97 -8.61 -3.51
C ASP A 83 -31.66 -9.16 -2.25
N ASP A 84 -31.88 -10.49 -2.20
CA ASP A 84 -32.45 -11.18 -1.03
C ASP A 84 -31.58 -11.05 0.23
N TRP A 85 -30.26 -10.88 0.07
CA TRP A 85 -29.34 -10.67 1.20
C TRP A 85 -29.37 -9.22 1.69
N ILE A 86 -29.48 -8.25 0.78
CA ILE A 86 -29.64 -6.83 1.14
C ILE A 86 -30.95 -6.61 1.88
N ASP A 87 -32.06 -7.18 1.40
CA ASP A 87 -33.36 -7.01 2.04
C ASP A 87 -33.36 -7.51 3.50
N LYS A 88 -32.62 -8.59 3.79
CA LYS A 88 -32.44 -9.10 5.16
C LYS A 88 -31.57 -8.21 6.07
N LEU A 89 -30.73 -7.35 5.50
CA LEU A 89 -29.95 -6.38 6.26
C LEU A 89 -30.81 -5.17 6.66
N ASP A 90 -31.73 -4.77 5.80
CA ASP A 90 -32.64 -3.64 6.03
C ASP A 90 -33.84 -4.00 6.95
N GLU A 91 -34.10 -5.29 7.17
CA GLU A 91 -35.12 -5.79 8.11
C GLU A 91 -34.71 -5.71 9.61
N ASN A 92 -33.50 -5.25 9.95
CA ASN A 92 -33.01 -5.00 11.33
C ASN A 92 -32.76 -3.52 11.61
#